data_AF-A0A8J2PY88-F1
#
_entry.id   AF-A0A8J2PY88-F1
#
_cell.length_a   1.000
_cell.length_b   1.000
_cell.length_c   1.000
_cell.angle_alpha   90.00
_cell.angle_beta   90.00
_cell.angle_gamma   90.00
#
_symmetry.space_group_name_H-M   'P 1'
#
loop_
_entity.id
_entity.type
_entity.pdbx_description
1 polymer ?
#
loop_
_entity_poly.entity_id
_entity_poly.type
_entity_poly.pdbx_seq_one_letter_code
_entity_poly.pdbx_strand_id
1 'polypeptide(L)'
;MKPKRGVNQRSGTSPKSYRWPNGTMPYELDPTFTSSEREMILKSFKAIERNTCVDFVKRKKENDWVYFERGLDSSCASDIGKQGGKQILDLSVTKTKGAS
;
A
#
# COMPACT_ATOMS: atom_id res chain seq x y z
N MET A 1 22.36 24.48 -10.13
CA MET A 1 20.97 24.71 -10.57
C MET A 1 20.09 23.60 -9.99
N LYS A 2 19.24 23.88 -9.00
CA LYS A 2 18.27 22.91 -8.45
C LYS A 2 16.88 23.35 -8.91
N PRO A 3 16.08 22.51 -9.59
CA PRO A 3 14.73 22.91 -9.94
C PRO A 3 13.91 23.07 -8.66
N LYS A 4 13.17 24.18 -8.57
CA LYS A 4 12.29 24.50 -7.44
C LYS A 4 11.16 23.48 -7.37
N ARG A 5 11.02 22.83 -6.21
CA ARG A 5 9.82 22.08 -5.79
C ARG A 5 8.61 22.99 -5.96
N GLY A 6 7.77 22.66 -6.93
CA GLY A 6 6.57 23.41 -7.20
C GLY A 6 5.65 22.60 -8.09
N VAL A 7 4.94 21.64 -7.51
CA VAL A 7 3.47 21.61 -7.51
C VAL A 7 3.02 20.81 -6.29
N ASN A 8 2.22 21.42 -5.42
CA ASN A 8 1.44 20.71 -4.41
C ASN A 8 0.25 20.05 -5.14
N GLN A 9 0.51 19.01 -5.94
CA GLN A 9 -0.57 18.25 -6.60
C GLN A 9 -1.17 17.27 -5.61
N ARG A 10 -2.08 17.78 -4.77
CA ARG A 10 -3.20 17.00 -4.24
C ARG A 10 -4.23 16.73 -5.34
N SER A 11 -3.76 16.39 -6.54
CA SER A 11 -4.57 16.11 -7.72
C SER A 11 -4.59 14.61 -7.93
N GLY A 12 -5.77 14.03 -8.16
CA GLY A 12 -5.93 12.61 -8.50
C GLY A 12 -5.28 12.19 -9.83
N THR A 13 -4.66 13.12 -10.55
CA THR A 13 -3.94 12.87 -11.80
C THR A 13 -2.45 12.63 -11.52
N SER A 14 -2.09 11.47 -10.97
CA SER A 14 -0.69 11.05 -10.95
C SER A 14 -0.22 10.75 -12.39
N PRO A 15 1.04 11.09 -12.75
CA PRO A 15 1.59 10.75 -14.05
C PRO A 15 1.52 9.23 -14.29
N LYS A 16 1.35 8.79 -15.54
CA LYS A 16 1.19 7.35 -15.89
C LYS A 16 2.31 6.47 -15.34
N SER A 17 3.52 7.01 -15.17
CA SER A 17 4.68 6.30 -14.59
C SER A 17 4.49 5.90 -13.12
N TYR A 18 3.62 6.59 -12.39
CA TYR A 18 3.26 6.28 -11.00
C TYR A 18 2.08 5.29 -10.91
N ARG A 19 1.61 4.76 -12.04
CA ARG A 19 0.57 3.73 -12.07
C ARG A 19 1.23 2.36 -12.09
N TRP A 20 0.58 1.40 -11.44
CA TRP A 20 0.94 0.00 -11.54
C TRP A 20 0.69 -0.51 -12.96
N PRO A 21 1.68 -1.15 -13.62
CA PRO A 21 1.49 -1.73 -14.94
C PRO A 21 0.31 -2.71 -14.92
N ASN A 22 -0.58 -2.58 -15.91
CA ASN A 22 -1.81 -3.39 -16.03
C ASN A 22 -2.74 -3.36 -14.80
N GLY A 23 -2.58 -2.40 -13.89
CA GLY A 23 -3.33 -2.40 -12.63
C GLY A 23 -2.87 -3.47 -11.63
N THR A 24 -1.80 -4.21 -11.92
CA THR A 24 -1.30 -5.28 -11.06
C THR A 24 -0.30 -4.73 -10.04
N MET A 25 -0.64 -4.83 -8.76
CA MET A 25 0.21 -4.43 -7.64
C MET A 25 0.80 -5.66 -6.94
N PRO A 26 2.11 -5.94 -7.10
CA PRO A 26 2.79 -6.96 -6.31
C PRO A 26 2.87 -6.54 -4.84
N TYR A 27 2.54 -7.46 -3.93
CA TYR A 27 2.61 -7.23 -2.50
C TYR A 27 3.38 -8.30 -1.74
N GLU A 28 3.91 -7.90 -0.59
CA GLU A 28 4.49 -8.75 0.43
C GLU A 28 3.94 -8.30 1.79
N LEU A 29 3.59 -9.24 2.66
CA LEU A 29 3.07 -8.96 4.00
C LEU A 29 4.14 -9.28 5.03
N ASP A 30 4.34 -8.38 5.98
CA ASP A 30 5.16 -8.62 7.16
C ASP A 30 4.80 -9.98 7.82
N PRO A 31 5.78 -10.86 8.11
CA PRO A 31 5.54 -12.13 8.80
C PRO A 31 4.85 -11.96 10.15
N THR A 32 5.00 -10.82 10.82
CA THR A 32 4.47 -10.54 12.16
C THR A 32 2.96 -10.27 12.21
N PHE A 33 2.29 -10.11 11.06
CA PHE A 33 0.81 -10.05 11.03
C PHE A 33 0.19 -11.34 11.55
N THR A 34 -0.74 -11.20 12.48
CA THR A 34 -1.59 -12.29 12.97
C THR A 34 -2.50 -12.80 11.85
N SER A 35 -3.03 -14.02 12.00
CA SER A 35 -3.96 -14.60 11.03
C SER A 35 -5.19 -13.72 10.78
N SER A 36 -5.73 -13.07 11.82
CA SER A 36 -6.88 -12.18 11.71
C SER A 36 -6.53 -10.88 10.96
N GLU A 37 -5.38 -10.27 11.25
CA GLU A 37 -4.91 -9.09 10.53
C GLU A 37 -4.66 -9.42 9.05
N ARG A 38 -4.05 -10.57 8.74
CA ARG A 38 -3.87 -11.06 7.36
C ARG A 38 -5.21 -11.23 6.64
N GLU A 39 -6.18 -11.85 7.30
CA GLU A 39 -7.52 -12.03 6.73
C GLU A 39 -8.18 -10.70 6.42
N MET A 40 -8.07 -9.72 7.32
CA MET A 40 -8.57 -8.36 7.10
C MET A 40 -7.91 -7.69 5.90
N ILE A 41 -6.58 -7.77 5.78
CA ILE A 41 -5.83 -7.23 4.63
C ILE A 41 -6.30 -7.88 3.32
N LEU A 42 -6.39 -9.20 3.29
CA LEU A 42 -6.82 -9.93 2.09
C LEU A 42 -8.29 -9.67 1.73
N LYS A 43 -9.16 -9.44 2.72
CA LYS A 43 -10.55 -9.03 2.50
C LYS A 43 -10.62 -7.64 1.85
N SER A 44 -9.76 -6.72 2.28
CA SER A 44 -9.64 -5.39 1.67
C SER A 44 -9.16 -5.46 0.22
N PHE A 45 -8.17 -6.31 -0.10
CA PHE A 45 -7.75 -6.53 -1.50
C PHE A 45 -8.91 -7.00 -2.37
N LYS A 46 -9.66 -8.01 -1.92
CA LYS A 46 -10.85 -8.49 -2.63
C LYS A 46 -11.91 -7.41 -2.82
N ALA A 47 -12.10 -6.53 -1.84
CA ALA A 47 -13.06 -5.43 -1.98
C ALA A 47 -12.64 -4.45 -3.08
N ILE A 48 -11.35 -4.16 -3.22
CA ILE A 48 -10.81 -3.29 -4.27
C ILE A 48 -10.90 -3.98 -5.64
N GLU A 49 -10.48 -5.25 -5.74
CA GLU A 49 -10.55 -6.06 -6.97
C GLU A 49 -11.99 -6.18 -7.52
N ARG A 50 -12.98 -6.25 -6.63
CA ARG A 50 -14.39 -6.33 -7.03
C ARG A 50 -14.94 -5.04 -7.64
N ASN A 51 -14.36 -3.90 -7.29
CA ASN A 51 -14.89 -2.58 -7.64
C ASN A 51 -13.99 -1.80 -8.61
N THR A 52 -12.82 -2.34 -8.94
CA THR A 52 -11.81 -1.66 -9.77
C THR A 52 -11.07 -2.69 -10.63
N CYS A 53 -10.25 -2.23 -11.57
CA CYS A 53 -9.37 -3.10 -12.37
C CYS A 53 -7.99 -3.28 -11.72
N VAL A 54 -7.89 -3.12 -10.40
CA VAL A 54 -6.63 -3.30 -9.66
C VAL A 54 -6.55 -4.74 -9.17
N ASP A 55 -5.45 -5.42 -9.45
CA ASP A 55 -5.17 -6.80 -9.04
C ASP A 55 -4.05 -6.86 -8.02
N PHE A 56 -4.24 -7.59 -6.92
CA PHE A 56 -3.21 -7.78 -5.89
C PHE A 56 -2.55 -9.16 -6.04
N VAL A 57 -1.25 -9.19 -6.33
CA VAL A 57 -0.52 -10.45 -6.51
C VAL A 57 0.57 -10.62 -5.48
N LYS A 58 0.72 -11.83 -4.92
CA LYS A 58 1.87 -12.13 -4.06
C LYS A 58 3.14 -11.99 -4.88
N ARG A 59 4.06 -11.17 -4.40
CA ARG A 59 5.36 -10.96 -5.04
C ARG A 59 6.13 -12.27 -5.17
N LYS A 60 6.80 -12.44 -6.30
CA LYS A 60 7.76 -13.52 -6.58
C LYS A 60 9.14 -12.96 -6.92
N LYS A 61 9.24 -12.10 -7.94
CA LYS A 61 10.50 -11.59 -8.50
C LYS A 61 10.41 -10.14 -9.00
N GLU A 62 9.28 -9.48 -8.75
CA GLU A 62 9.01 -8.13 -9.22
C GLU A 62 9.95 -7.14 -8.49
N ASN A 63 10.49 -6.20 -9.26
CA ASN A 63 11.38 -5.16 -8.75
C ASN A 63 10.63 -4.00 -8.09
N ASP A 64 9.36 -3.81 -8.45
CA ASP A 64 8.48 -2.81 -7.86
C ASP A 64 7.39 -3.54 -7.08
N TRP A 65 7.28 -3.28 -5.77
CA TRP A 65 6.26 -3.93 -4.94
C TRP A 65 5.98 -3.12 -3.67
N VAL A 66 4.81 -3.37 -3.09
CA VAL A 66 4.43 -2.83 -1.79
C VAL A 66 4.71 -3.86 -0.70
N TYR A 67 5.48 -3.45 0.31
CA TYR A 67 5.65 -4.20 1.55
C TYR A 67 4.71 -3.63 2.60
N PHE A 68 3.73 -4.42 3.01
CA PHE A 68 2.83 -4.06 4.09
C PHE A 68 3.56 -4.34 5.40
N GLU A 69 3.88 -3.27 6.12
CA GLU A 69 4.54 -3.32 7.41
C GLU A 69 3.50 -3.25 8.53
N ARG A 70 3.70 -4.04 9.58
CA ARG A 70 2.81 -4.02 10.74
C ARG A 70 3.28 -2.94 11.72
N GLY A 71 2.76 -1.72 11.56
CA GLY A 71 3.03 -0.62 12.48
C GLY A 71 2.47 -0.88 13.87
N LEU A 72 3.24 -0.51 14.89
CA LEU A 72 2.85 -0.61 16.31
C LEU A 72 2.34 0.73 16.87
N ASP A 73 2.56 1.81 16.15
CA ASP A 73 2.15 3.15 16.53
C ASP A 73 0.71 3.44 16.07
N SER A 74 0.22 4.66 16.29
CA SER A 74 -1.16 5.07 15.93
C SER A 74 -1.25 5.73 14.55
N SER A 75 -0.23 5.57 13.69
CA SER A 75 -0.08 6.32 12.44
C SER A 75 0.01 5.40 11.23
N CYS A 76 -1.01 5.40 10.37
CA CYS A 76 -0.94 4.73 9.07
C CYS A 76 -0.35 5.67 8.01
N ALA A 77 0.51 5.13 7.13
CA ALA A 77 1.17 5.91 6.10
C ALA A 77 1.45 5.09 4.83
N SER A 78 1.39 5.76 3.68
CA SER A 78 1.71 5.17 2.38
C SER A 78 2.16 6.24 1.39
N ASP A 79 3.07 5.89 0.49
CA ASP A 79 3.37 6.72 -0.68
C ASP A 79 2.22 6.71 -1.69
N ILE A 80 2.06 7.83 -2.43
CA ILE A 80 1.02 7.95 -3.46
C ILE A 80 1.51 7.36 -4.78
N GLY A 81 0.90 6.24 -5.20
CA GLY A 81 1.22 5.55 -6.45
C GLY A 81 2.47 4.66 -6.38
N LYS A 82 2.87 4.14 -7.53
CA LYS A 82 4.08 3.33 -7.71
C LYS A 82 5.32 4.23 -7.64
N GLN A 83 6.19 3.99 -6.66
CA GLN A 83 7.44 4.74 -6.50
C GLN A 83 8.60 4.13 -7.28
N GLY A 84 8.56 2.81 -7.52
CA GLY A 84 9.68 2.03 -8.02
C GLY A 84 10.49 1.43 -6.86
N GLY A 85 10.96 0.19 -7.00
CA GLY A 85 11.60 -0.54 -5.91
C GLY A 85 10.60 -1.03 -4.84
N LYS A 86 11.14 -1.38 -3.65
CA LYS A 86 10.34 -1.63 -2.44
C LYS A 86 9.74 -0.33 -1.95
N GLN A 87 8.42 -0.26 -1.80
CA GLN A 87 7.75 0.83 -1.06
C GLN A 87 7.02 0.27 0.16
N ILE A 88 7.06 1.00 1.28
CA ILE A 88 6.46 0.56 2.54
C ILE A 88 5.06 1.15 2.66
N LEU A 89 4.12 0.31 3.08
CA LEU A 89 2.79 0.71 3.51
C LEU A 89 2.64 0.31 4.98
N ASP A 90 2.61 1.31 5.85
CA ASP A 90 2.47 1.11 7.29
C ASP A 90 0.99 0.92 7.64
N LEU A 91 0.66 -0.29 8.09
CA LEU A 91 -0.60 -0.62 8.71
C LEU A 91 -0.44 -0.66 10.23
N SER A 92 -0.67 0.50 10.85
CA SER A 92 -0.80 0.62 12.29
C SER A 92 -2.01 -0.16 12.81
N VAL A 93 -1.74 -1.19 13.60
CA VAL A 93 -2.75 -1.99 14.28
C VAL A 93 -3.04 -1.36 15.64
N THR A 94 -3.79 -0.25 15.65
CA THR A 94 -4.31 0.26 16.92
C THR A 94 -5.12 -0.84 17.60
N LYS A 95 -4.65 -1.31 18.76
CA LYS A 95 -5.48 -2.10 19.68
C LYS A 95 -6.77 -1.30 19.90
N THR A 96 -7.90 -1.99 19.80
CA THR A 96 -9.19 -1.52 20.30
C THR A 96 -8.97 -0.70 21.56
N LYS A 97 -9.40 0.57 21.56
CA LYS A 97 -9.68 1.23 22.84
C LYS A 97 -10.58 0.26 23.58
N GLY A 98 -10.15 -0.17 24.77
CA GLY A 98 -11.00 -0.96 25.66
C GLY A 98 -12.33 -0.23 25.74
N ALA A 99 -13.37 -0.84 25.18
CA ALA A 99 -14.73 -0.45 25.47
C ALA A 99 -14.94 -0.89 26.93
N SER A 100 -14.87 0.10 27.80
CA SER A 100 -15.18 -0.01 29.23
C SER A 100 -16.66 -0.28 29.44
#